data_AF-A0A445AMV9-F1
#
_entry.id   AF-A0A445AMV9-F1
#
_cell.length_a   1.000
_cell.length_b   1.000
_cell.length_c   1.000
_cell.angle_alpha   90.00
_cell.angle_beta   90.00
_cell.angle_gamma   90.00
#
_symmetry.space_group_name_H-M   'P 1'
#
loop_
_entity.id
_entity.type
_entity.pdbx_description
1 polymer ?
#
loop_
_entity_poly.entity_id
_entity_poly.type
_entity_poly.pdbx_seq_one_letter_code
_entity_poly.pdbx_strand_id
1 'polypeptide(L)'
;MFLYRLKHRGPDWIGIFQHKGNYLAHQRLAIVDLTSGDQPLFNEDKTIAVVANGEIYNHEELRKKLPNHTFSTNSDCEVIAHLYEEYGENFVDMLDGIFSFVLYDTRDNHFLVARDAIGITSLYIGWGEDASVWVSSEYKTMHEDCEHFERFQPGTLYSSRERGFRRWYNPVWFSEIIPTTPYDPMVLRNALEKAVVKRLMTDVPFGVLLSGGLDSSLVASITSRYLAETKAGKQLGTTIHSFCIGLEGSPDLKAGRQVADYLGTVHHEFHFTPQDGIDAIEDVIYHIESYELTTVRSSIPTYLISRKIKSHGIKMVLSGEGSDEIFGGYLYFHKAPNKEELHQESCRKIKALHQYDCLRANKATSAWGLEARFPYLDKEFVSVVMGIDPDNKMSGQKRRIEKWILRNAFDDKERPYLPQHILWRQKEQMSDGVGYNWIDALKAHAASHVTDTMMLNAARTYPLHTPPTKEAYLYRMIFEKIFPKQPARLTIPWEPTVACCTPKALSWFPEWSNNMDPSGRAAWGIHNSANTKLVTSDIVEPNKVEAQNGAATTTTTNGATNGH
;
A
#
# COMPACT_ATOMS: atom_id res chain seq x y z
N MET A 1 -27.78 -2.61 -3.08
CA MET A 1 -27.08 -3.71 -2.39
C MET A 1 -25.56 -3.59 -2.57
N PHE A 2 -25.05 -3.45 -3.81
CA PHE A 2 -23.61 -3.31 -4.12
C PHE A 2 -22.88 -2.20 -3.36
N LEU A 3 -23.39 -0.97 -3.43
CA LEU A 3 -22.77 0.21 -2.81
C LEU A 3 -22.69 0.13 -1.27
N TYR A 4 -23.54 -0.69 -0.64
CA TYR A 4 -23.50 -0.89 0.82
C TYR A 4 -22.24 -1.63 1.26
N ARG A 5 -21.67 -2.48 0.39
CA ARG A 5 -20.39 -3.17 0.66
C ARG A 5 -19.20 -2.20 0.72
N LEU A 6 -19.36 -0.92 0.35
CA LEU A 6 -18.35 0.14 0.49
C LEU A 6 -18.68 1.17 1.58
N LYS A 7 -19.76 0.99 2.34
CA LYS A 7 -20.18 1.95 3.37
C LYS A 7 -19.07 2.19 4.40
N HIS A 8 -18.24 1.19 4.67
CA HIS A 8 -17.09 1.33 5.58
C HIS A 8 -16.12 2.43 5.13
N ARG A 9 -15.92 2.60 3.83
CA ARG A 9 -14.99 3.62 3.28
C ARG A 9 -15.55 5.03 3.42
N GLY A 10 -16.84 5.20 3.20
CA GLY A 10 -17.53 6.47 3.18
C GLY A 10 -18.83 6.44 3.97
N PRO A 11 -18.77 6.52 5.31
CA PRO A 11 -19.94 6.33 6.17
C PRO A 11 -20.86 7.56 6.28
N ASP A 12 -20.45 8.72 5.76
CA ASP A 12 -21.11 10.00 6.05
C ASP A 12 -22.30 10.27 5.12
N TRP A 13 -22.19 9.93 3.83
CA TRP A 13 -23.24 10.18 2.85
C TRP A 13 -23.20 9.21 1.67
N ILE A 14 -24.34 9.06 0.98
CA ILE A 14 -24.53 8.22 -0.20
C ILE A 14 -25.12 9.05 -1.34
N GLY A 15 -24.55 8.93 -2.53
CA GLY A 15 -25.08 9.58 -3.72
C GLY A 15 -25.09 8.65 -4.92
N ILE A 16 -26.12 8.79 -5.76
CA ILE A 16 -26.30 8.00 -6.97
C ILE A 16 -26.78 8.94 -8.07
N PHE A 17 -26.12 8.87 -9.22
CA PHE A 17 -26.56 9.48 -10.48
C PHE A 17 -26.86 8.37 -11.47
N GLN A 18 -28.00 8.49 -12.16
CA GLN A 18 -28.41 7.58 -13.21
C GLN A 18 -28.71 8.38 -14.47
N HIS A 19 -28.16 7.95 -15.59
CA HIS A 19 -28.54 8.45 -16.90
C HIS A 19 -28.63 7.28 -17.89
N LYS A 20 -29.83 7.07 -18.44
CA LYS A 20 -30.17 5.90 -19.26
C LYS A 20 -29.84 4.60 -18.48
N GLY A 21 -28.95 3.77 -19.00
CA GLY A 21 -28.47 2.53 -18.38
C GLY A 21 -27.16 2.66 -17.61
N ASN A 22 -26.62 3.86 -17.43
CA ASN A 22 -25.36 4.08 -16.72
C ASN A 22 -25.59 4.61 -15.31
N TYR A 23 -24.75 4.17 -14.37
CA TYR A 23 -24.85 4.51 -12.96
C TYR A 23 -23.49 4.98 -12.44
N LEU A 24 -23.49 6.13 -11.76
CA LEU A 24 -22.39 6.56 -10.90
C LEU A 24 -22.89 6.56 -9.47
N ALA A 25 -22.14 5.94 -8.57
CA ALA A 25 -22.53 5.71 -7.19
C ALA A 25 -21.35 5.97 -6.26
N HIS A 26 -21.59 6.65 -5.14
CA HIS A 26 -20.54 7.09 -4.24
C HIS A 26 -20.93 6.93 -2.76
N GLN A 27 -19.98 6.47 -1.95
CA GLN A 27 -20.03 6.50 -0.48
C GLN A 27 -19.01 7.53 -0.02
N ARG A 28 -19.46 8.53 0.74
CA ARG A 28 -18.64 9.70 1.08
C ARG A 28 -18.08 9.59 2.49
N LEU A 29 -16.76 9.80 2.60
CA LEU A 29 -16.12 10.27 3.82
C LEU A 29 -15.84 11.75 3.62
N ALA A 30 -16.55 12.62 4.34
CA ALA A 30 -16.43 14.06 4.17
C ALA A 30 -15.16 14.55 4.89
N ILE A 31 -14.15 14.95 4.10
CA ILE A 31 -12.85 15.51 4.55
C ILE A 31 -12.70 16.99 4.16
N VAL A 32 -12.95 17.32 2.90
CA VAL A 32 -12.94 18.69 2.35
C VAL A 32 -14.35 19.07 1.89
N ASP A 33 -14.76 20.30 2.19
CA ASP A 33 -16.09 20.87 1.94
C ASP A 33 -17.24 19.98 2.46
N LEU A 34 -17.37 19.91 3.78
CA LEU A 34 -18.33 19.02 4.44
C LEU A 34 -19.78 19.27 4.02
N THR A 35 -20.12 20.48 3.61
CA THR A 35 -21.50 20.91 3.36
C THR A 35 -21.95 20.76 1.91
N SER A 36 -21.09 21.07 0.92
CA SER A 36 -21.49 21.05 -0.50
C SER A 36 -20.76 20.01 -1.33
N GLY A 37 -19.71 19.37 -0.82
CA GLY A 37 -18.90 18.40 -1.57
C GLY A 37 -19.52 17.01 -1.76
N ASP A 38 -20.84 16.89 -1.65
CA ASP A 38 -21.53 15.62 -1.89
C ASP A 38 -21.40 15.20 -3.35
N GLN A 39 -21.11 13.91 -3.56
CA GLN A 39 -20.88 13.36 -4.90
C GLN A 39 -22.06 12.47 -5.32
N PRO A 40 -22.40 12.38 -6.62
CA PRO A 40 -21.61 12.83 -7.78
C PRO A 40 -21.50 14.36 -7.92
N LEU A 41 -20.32 14.82 -8.35
CA LEU A 41 -20.01 16.21 -8.68
C LEU A 41 -20.29 16.47 -10.16
N PHE A 42 -20.56 17.72 -10.53
CA PHE A 42 -20.98 18.05 -11.89
C PHE A 42 -20.27 19.31 -12.41
N ASN A 43 -20.21 19.45 -13.74
CA ASN A 43 -20.02 20.76 -14.35
C ASN A 43 -21.33 21.60 -14.25
N GLU A 44 -21.29 22.84 -14.75
CA GLU A 44 -22.34 23.86 -14.56
C GLU A 44 -23.71 23.42 -15.09
N ASP A 45 -23.74 22.84 -16.29
CA ASP A 45 -24.97 22.39 -16.95
C ASP A 45 -25.34 20.94 -16.61
N LYS A 46 -24.56 20.30 -15.73
CA LYS A 46 -24.71 18.90 -15.28
C LYS A 46 -24.66 17.87 -16.41
N THR A 47 -23.99 18.20 -17.51
CA THR A 47 -23.76 17.24 -18.59
C THR A 47 -22.58 16.31 -18.33
N ILE A 48 -21.64 16.71 -17.48
CA ILE A 48 -20.50 15.92 -17.02
C ILE A 48 -20.70 15.61 -15.53
N ALA A 49 -20.64 14.33 -15.17
CA ALA A 49 -20.77 13.86 -13.80
C ALA A 49 -19.50 13.11 -13.35
N VAL A 50 -19.05 13.31 -12.12
CA VAL A 50 -17.83 12.72 -11.56
C VAL A 50 -18.10 12.10 -10.19
N VAL A 51 -17.56 10.91 -9.97
CA VAL A 51 -17.33 10.35 -8.62
C VAL A 51 -15.85 10.09 -8.44
N ALA A 52 -15.30 10.47 -7.29
CA ALA A 52 -13.89 10.43 -6.98
C ALA A 52 -13.66 10.00 -5.52
N ASN A 53 -12.76 9.05 -5.34
CA ASN A 53 -12.19 8.68 -4.05
C ASN A 53 -10.74 9.14 -4.05
N GLY A 54 -10.45 10.22 -3.32
CA GLY A 54 -9.15 10.87 -3.32
C GLY A 54 -9.17 12.32 -2.88
N GLU A 55 -8.02 12.98 -3.05
CA GLU A 55 -7.71 14.35 -2.69
C GLU A 55 -6.86 14.98 -3.81
N ILE A 56 -7.32 16.10 -4.37
CA ILE A 56 -6.61 16.90 -5.38
C ILE A 56 -5.98 18.10 -4.69
N TYR A 57 -4.74 17.96 -4.22
CA TYR A 57 -4.06 18.95 -3.39
C TYR A 57 -3.82 20.30 -4.08
N ASN A 58 -3.74 20.32 -5.41
CA ASN A 58 -3.58 21.56 -6.19
C ASN A 58 -4.90 22.15 -6.72
N HIS A 59 -6.06 21.73 -6.19
CA HIS A 59 -7.37 22.15 -6.70
C HIS A 59 -7.56 23.68 -6.70
N GLU A 60 -7.03 24.41 -5.70
CA GLU A 60 -7.15 25.87 -5.65
C GLU A 60 -6.38 26.56 -6.78
N GLU A 61 -5.24 26.00 -7.18
CA GLU A 61 -4.46 26.50 -8.31
C GLU A 61 -5.15 26.18 -9.64
N LEU A 62 -5.75 25.00 -9.76
CA LEU A 62 -6.50 24.58 -10.93
C LEU A 62 -7.77 25.43 -11.12
N ARG A 63 -8.50 25.74 -10.04
CA ARG A 63 -9.68 26.63 -10.06
C ARG A 63 -9.33 28.02 -10.63
N LYS A 64 -8.16 28.58 -10.27
CA LYS A 64 -7.68 29.87 -10.80
C LYS A 64 -7.39 29.83 -12.31
N LYS A 65 -7.08 28.64 -12.86
CA LYS A 65 -6.82 28.44 -14.30
C LYS A 65 -8.11 28.22 -15.10
N LEU A 66 -9.27 28.15 -14.44
CA LEU A 66 -10.58 27.93 -15.03
C LEU A 66 -11.52 29.13 -14.78
N PRO A 67 -11.14 30.36 -15.20
CA PRO A 67 -11.90 31.58 -14.87
C PRO A 67 -13.28 31.65 -15.53
N ASN A 68 -13.52 30.87 -16.59
CA ASN A 68 -14.80 30.80 -17.29
C ASN A 68 -15.76 29.79 -16.66
N HIS A 69 -15.33 29.06 -15.64
CA HIS A 69 -16.12 28.06 -14.97
C HIS A 69 -16.67 28.57 -13.63
N THR A 70 -17.90 28.16 -13.32
CA THR A 70 -18.57 28.43 -12.05
C THR A 70 -18.65 27.13 -11.25
N PHE A 71 -17.88 27.07 -10.17
CA PHE A 71 -17.88 25.94 -9.26
C PHE A 71 -19.07 26.02 -8.29
N SER A 72 -19.77 24.91 -8.16
CA SER A 72 -20.93 24.73 -7.28
C SER A 72 -20.55 24.31 -5.86
N THR A 73 -19.33 23.79 -5.66
CA THR A 73 -18.83 23.31 -4.38
C THR A 73 -17.42 23.87 -4.08
N ASN A 74 -16.95 23.65 -2.86
CA ASN A 74 -15.55 23.82 -2.48
C ASN A 74 -14.78 22.50 -2.46
N SER A 75 -15.39 21.38 -2.88
CA SER A 75 -14.70 20.09 -2.98
C SER A 75 -13.50 20.20 -3.91
N ASP A 76 -12.37 19.68 -3.45
CA ASP A 76 -11.15 19.56 -4.23
C ASP A 76 -11.36 18.75 -5.53
N CYS A 77 -12.25 17.76 -5.49
CA CYS A 77 -12.53 16.87 -6.62
C CYS A 77 -13.40 17.47 -7.74
N GLU A 78 -14.11 18.59 -7.51
CA GLU A 78 -15.01 19.17 -8.52
C GLU A 78 -14.25 19.68 -9.75
N VAL A 79 -12.98 20.06 -9.57
CA VAL A 79 -12.09 20.49 -10.67
C VAL A 79 -11.98 19.46 -11.78
N ILE A 80 -12.20 18.17 -11.50
CA ILE A 80 -12.13 17.09 -12.49
C ILE A 80 -13.17 17.29 -13.60
N ALA A 81 -14.41 17.69 -13.26
CA ALA A 81 -15.47 17.85 -14.25
C ALA A 81 -15.17 19.02 -15.21
N HIS A 82 -14.76 20.16 -14.67
CA HIS A 82 -14.45 21.35 -15.46
C HIS A 82 -13.14 21.22 -16.25
N LEU A 83 -12.12 20.54 -15.69
CA LEU A 83 -10.89 20.25 -16.44
C LEU A 83 -11.14 19.33 -17.63
N TYR A 84 -12.01 18.33 -17.47
CA TYR A 84 -12.41 17.48 -18.60
C TYR A 84 -13.17 18.26 -19.67
N GLU A 85 -14.05 19.18 -19.26
CA GLU A 85 -14.78 20.04 -20.20
C GLU A 85 -13.85 20.89 -21.06
N GLU A 86 -12.83 21.51 -20.44
CA GLU A 86 -11.89 22.41 -21.13
C GLU A 86 -10.81 21.65 -21.93
N TYR A 87 -10.30 20.53 -21.41
CA TYR A 87 -9.09 19.87 -21.95
C TYR A 87 -9.32 18.44 -22.45
N GLY A 88 -10.56 17.93 -22.42
CA GLY A 88 -10.88 16.55 -22.81
C GLY A 88 -10.18 15.52 -21.92
N GLU A 89 -9.62 14.46 -22.50
CA GLU A 89 -8.97 13.37 -21.73
C GLU A 89 -7.52 13.67 -21.29
N ASN A 90 -6.98 14.84 -21.63
CA ASN A 90 -5.55 15.14 -21.44
C ASN A 90 -5.24 15.88 -20.13
N PHE A 91 -6.24 16.16 -19.30
CA PHE A 91 -6.06 16.91 -18.05
C PHE A 91 -5.47 16.11 -16.89
N VAL A 92 -5.48 14.77 -16.95
CA VAL A 92 -5.21 13.92 -15.77
C VAL A 92 -3.82 14.20 -15.16
N ASP A 93 -2.82 14.49 -15.99
CA ASP A 93 -1.46 14.81 -15.51
C ASP A 93 -1.37 16.18 -14.81
N MET A 94 -2.35 17.07 -15.01
CA MET A 94 -2.46 18.35 -14.30
C MET A 94 -2.86 18.18 -12.83
N LEU A 95 -3.46 17.03 -12.48
CA LEU A 95 -3.88 16.73 -11.12
C LEU A 95 -2.68 16.36 -10.25
N ASP A 96 -2.50 17.08 -9.14
CA ASP A 96 -1.56 16.71 -8.09
C ASP A 96 -2.31 16.22 -6.87
N GLY A 97 -2.32 14.90 -6.68
CA GLY A 97 -3.24 14.27 -5.75
C GLY A 97 -3.09 12.77 -5.66
N ILE A 98 -3.87 12.20 -4.75
CA ILE A 98 -4.16 10.77 -4.69
C ILE A 98 -5.60 10.62 -5.11
N PHE A 99 -5.92 9.79 -6.09
CA PHE A 99 -7.26 9.74 -6.64
C PHE A 99 -7.53 8.47 -7.43
N SER A 100 -8.78 8.04 -7.35
CA SER A 100 -9.43 7.18 -8.32
C SER A 100 -10.75 7.84 -8.65
N PHE A 101 -11.04 8.07 -9.93
CA PHE A 101 -12.31 8.67 -10.33
C PHE A 101 -12.91 7.99 -11.54
N VAL A 102 -14.24 8.12 -11.63
CA VAL A 102 -15.03 7.80 -12.82
C VAL A 102 -15.79 9.07 -13.21
N LEU A 103 -15.58 9.51 -14.43
CA LEU A 103 -16.28 10.61 -15.06
C LEU A 103 -17.21 10.06 -16.14
N TYR A 104 -18.40 10.63 -16.27
CA TYR A 104 -19.37 10.29 -17.32
C TYR A 104 -19.86 11.58 -18.00
N ASP A 105 -19.72 11.63 -19.33
CA ASP A 105 -20.24 12.68 -20.20
C ASP A 105 -21.54 12.20 -20.85
N THR A 106 -22.64 12.87 -20.49
CA THR A 106 -23.99 12.55 -20.96
C THR A 106 -24.22 12.95 -22.42
N ARG A 107 -23.42 13.87 -22.98
CA ARG A 107 -23.60 14.44 -24.32
C ARG A 107 -23.34 13.40 -25.41
N ASP A 108 -22.34 12.55 -25.18
CA ASP A 108 -21.91 11.50 -26.12
C ASP A 108 -21.90 10.10 -25.49
N ASN A 109 -22.40 9.94 -24.25
CA ASN A 109 -22.47 8.67 -23.53
C ASN A 109 -21.09 8.03 -23.30
N HIS A 110 -20.08 8.87 -23.04
CA HIS A 110 -18.71 8.46 -22.80
C HIS A 110 -18.40 8.43 -21.30
N PHE A 111 -17.54 7.50 -20.88
CA PHE A 111 -16.95 7.53 -19.54
C PHE A 111 -15.44 7.42 -19.59
N LEU A 112 -14.80 8.09 -18.63
CA LEU A 112 -13.37 8.12 -18.41
C LEU A 112 -13.10 7.65 -16.99
N VAL A 113 -12.19 6.70 -16.84
CA VAL A 113 -11.72 6.24 -15.53
C VAL A 113 -10.25 6.62 -15.41
N ALA A 114 -9.81 7.12 -14.26
CA ALA A 114 -8.38 7.32 -14.02
C ALA A 114 -8.00 6.97 -12.59
N ARG A 115 -6.74 6.55 -12.43
CA ARG A 115 -6.12 6.25 -11.15
C ARG A 115 -4.80 6.99 -11.03
N ASP A 116 -4.50 7.44 -9.81
CA ASP A 116 -3.31 8.22 -9.46
C ASP A 116 -1.99 7.56 -9.85
N ALA A 117 -0.94 8.38 -9.85
CA ALA A 117 0.38 8.08 -10.38
C ALA A 117 1.01 6.78 -9.85
N ILE A 118 0.85 6.50 -8.55
CA ILE A 118 1.50 5.38 -7.84
C ILE A 118 0.49 4.27 -7.49
N GLY A 119 -0.81 4.58 -7.47
CA GLY A 119 -1.87 3.66 -7.12
C GLY A 119 -2.13 3.62 -5.62
N ILE A 120 -2.05 4.78 -4.97
CA ILE A 120 -2.31 4.98 -3.55
C ILE A 120 -3.76 4.64 -3.23
N THR A 121 -4.69 5.11 -4.06
CA THR A 121 -6.10 4.72 -3.98
C THR A 121 -6.29 3.37 -4.64
N SER A 122 -7.18 2.51 -4.14
CA SER A 122 -7.52 1.23 -4.79
C SER A 122 -8.61 1.43 -5.85
N LEU A 123 -8.45 0.75 -7.00
CA LEU A 123 -9.43 0.77 -8.09
C LEU A 123 -9.35 -0.53 -8.91
N TYR A 124 -10.50 -1.03 -9.30
CA TYR A 124 -10.69 -2.24 -10.10
C TYR A 124 -11.66 -1.96 -11.24
N ILE A 125 -11.48 -2.68 -12.34
CA ILE A 125 -12.36 -2.67 -13.49
C ILE A 125 -12.74 -4.11 -13.85
N GLY A 126 -13.99 -4.34 -14.22
CA GLY A 126 -14.53 -5.65 -14.53
C GLY A 126 -15.59 -5.63 -15.61
N TRP A 127 -15.94 -6.82 -16.09
CA TRP A 127 -16.88 -7.03 -17.18
C TRP A 127 -17.91 -8.10 -16.80
N GLY A 128 -19.19 -7.76 -16.91
CA GLY A 128 -20.31 -8.67 -16.70
C GLY A 128 -20.60 -9.55 -17.92
N GLU A 129 -21.43 -10.59 -17.75
CA GLU A 129 -21.87 -11.48 -18.84
C GLU A 129 -22.62 -10.74 -19.95
N ASP A 130 -23.32 -9.66 -19.59
CA ASP A 130 -24.05 -8.77 -20.50
C ASP A 130 -23.16 -7.72 -21.19
N ALA A 131 -21.83 -7.86 -21.04
CA ALA A 131 -20.80 -6.92 -21.50
C ALA A 131 -20.86 -5.53 -20.81
N SER A 132 -21.56 -5.39 -19.69
CA SER A 132 -21.47 -4.20 -18.85
C SER A 132 -20.06 -4.02 -18.28
N VAL A 133 -19.61 -2.76 -18.18
CA VAL A 133 -18.32 -2.41 -17.57
C VAL A 133 -18.55 -1.92 -16.16
N TRP A 134 -17.84 -2.51 -15.21
CA TRP A 134 -17.92 -2.21 -13.78
C TRP A 134 -16.62 -1.58 -13.31
N VAL A 135 -16.71 -0.55 -12.48
CA VAL A 135 -15.55 0.10 -11.88
C VAL A 135 -15.85 0.35 -10.41
N SER A 136 -14.91 -0.01 -9.53
CA SER A 136 -15.10 0.16 -8.09
C SER A 136 -13.78 0.20 -7.33
N SER A 137 -13.76 0.88 -6.19
CA SER A 137 -12.58 0.95 -5.32
C SER A 137 -12.19 -0.41 -4.74
N GLU A 138 -13.14 -1.32 -4.55
CA GLU A 138 -12.90 -2.66 -3.99
C GLU A 138 -13.72 -3.70 -4.76
N TYR A 139 -13.08 -4.80 -5.18
CA TYR A 139 -13.74 -5.77 -6.06
C TYR A 139 -14.81 -6.62 -5.35
N LYS A 140 -14.89 -6.59 -4.02
CA LYS A 140 -16.00 -7.15 -3.22
C LYS A 140 -17.38 -6.63 -3.65
N THR A 141 -17.42 -5.52 -4.39
CA THR A 141 -18.65 -4.98 -4.97
C THR A 141 -19.06 -5.58 -6.31
N MET A 142 -18.14 -6.26 -7.01
CA MET A 142 -18.35 -6.75 -8.38
C MET A 142 -17.99 -8.23 -8.58
N HIS A 143 -17.34 -8.88 -7.61
CA HIS A 143 -16.83 -10.26 -7.78
C HIS A 143 -17.92 -11.32 -8.00
N GLU A 144 -19.18 -11.04 -7.67
CA GLU A 144 -20.31 -11.93 -7.92
C GLU A 144 -20.82 -11.79 -9.35
N ASP A 145 -20.88 -10.56 -9.87
CA ASP A 145 -21.54 -10.22 -11.13
C ASP A 145 -20.59 -10.09 -12.33
N CYS A 146 -19.29 -9.88 -12.08
CA CYS A 146 -18.27 -9.88 -13.13
C CYS A 146 -17.71 -11.28 -13.36
N GLU A 147 -17.61 -11.66 -14.64
CA GLU A 147 -16.92 -12.89 -15.07
C GLU A 147 -15.41 -12.69 -15.09
N HIS A 148 -14.98 -11.45 -15.38
CA HIS A 148 -13.59 -11.06 -15.33
C HIS A 148 -13.47 -9.68 -14.67
N PHE A 149 -12.47 -9.52 -13.81
CA PHE A 149 -12.08 -8.23 -13.26
C PHE A 149 -10.59 -8.21 -12.96
N GLU A 150 -10.02 -7.02 -13.01
CA GLU A 150 -8.60 -6.79 -12.80
C GLU A 150 -8.35 -5.50 -12.01
N ARG A 151 -7.13 -5.40 -11.46
CA ARG A 151 -6.66 -4.17 -10.83
C ARG A 151 -6.47 -3.11 -11.91
N PHE A 152 -7.09 -1.94 -11.72
CA PHE A 152 -6.88 -0.80 -12.60
C PHE A 152 -5.45 -0.27 -12.41
N GLN A 153 -4.63 -0.20 -13.46
CA GLN A 153 -3.20 0.08 -13.31
C GLN A 153 -2.91 1.53 -12.86
N PRO A 154 -1.93 1.75 -11.98
CA PRO A 154 -1.51 3.10 -11.58
C PRO A 154 -0.99 3.96 -12.73
N GLY A 155 -1.26 5.27 -12.66
CA GLY A 155 -0.80 6.24 -13.65
C GLY A 155 -1.42 6.02 -15.03
N THR A 156 -2.59 5.37 -15.09
CA THR A 156 -3.33 5.11 -16.32
C THR A 156 -4.73 5.71 -16.28
N LEU A 157 -5.32 5.85 -17.46
CA LEU A 157 -6.73 6.14 -17.67
C LEU A 157 -7.32 5.08 -18.61
N TYR A 158 -8.63 4.89 -18.54
CA TYR A 158 -9.41 4.08 -19.48
C TYR A 158 -10.46 4.97 -20.14
N SER A 159 -10.45 5.02 -21.46
CA SER A 159 -11.43 5.77 -22.25
C SER A 159 -12.44 4.81 -22.87
N SER A 160 -13.75 5.05 -22.66
CA SER A 160 -14.78 4.24 -23.32
C SER A 160 -14.89 4.49 -24.84
N ARG A 161 -14.35 5.61 -25.35
CA ARG A 161 -14.28 5.92 -26.78
C ARG A 161 -13.28 5.00 -27.47
N GLU A 162 -12.08 4.88 -26.89
CA GLU A 162 -11.01 4.01 -27.40
C GLU A 162 -11.15 2.56 -26.93
N ARG A 163 -11.97 2.31 -25.89
CA ARG A 163 -12.11 1.04 -25.18
C ARG A 163 -10.76 0.47 -24.73
N GLY A 164 -9.86 1.36 -24.30
CA GLY A 164 -8.47 1.03 -24.05
C GLY A 164 -7.87 1.83 -22.90
N PHE A 165 -6.76 1.30 -22.38
CA PHE A 165 -5.96 1.95 -21.36
C PHE A 165 -4.89 2.84 -21.99
N ARG A 166 -4.68 4.02 -21.42
CA ARG A 166 -3.61 4.95 -21.76
C ARG A 166 -2.84 5.35 -20.52
N ARG A 167 -1.52 5.25 -20.55
CA ARG A 167 -0.66 5.71 -19.47
C ARG A 167 -0.47 7.23 -19.55
N TRP A 168 -0.82 7.95 -18.48
CA TRP A 168 -0.64 9.40 -18.40
C TRP A 168 0.58 9.81 -17.57
N TYR A 169 1.07 8.94 -16.67
CA TYR A 169 2.22 9.24 -15.80
C TYR A 169 3.50 8.49 -16.20
N ASN A 170 4.48 9.21 -16.73
CA ASN A 170 5.73 8.65 -17.26
C ASN A 170 6.98 9.40 -16.76
N PRO A 171 7.28 9.35 -15.45
CA PRO A 171 8.47 10.01 -14.90
C PRO A 171 9.76 9.28 -15.33
N VAL A 172 10.90 9.97 -15.28
CA VAL A 172 12.21 9.43 -15.72
C VAL A 172 12.56 8.11 -15.02
N TRP A 173 12.30 8.00 -13.72
CA TRP A 173 12.57 6.79 -12.94
C TRP A 173 11.76 5.58 -13.39
N PHE A 174 10.61 5.78 -14.05
CA PHE A 174 9.78 4.68 -14.54
C PHE A 174 10.50 3.86 -15.63
N SER A 175 11.37 4.52 -16.41
CA SER A 175 12.23 3.88 -17.41
C SER A 175 13.47 3.22 -16.80
N GLU A 176 13.66 3.27 -15.48
CA GLU A 176 14.78 2.68 -14.75
C GLU A 176 16.16 3.21 -15.19
N ILE A 177 16.18 4.41 -15.79
CA ILE A 177 17.40 5.10 -16.19
C ILE A 177 18.12 5.56 -14.92
N ILE A 178 19.39 5.19 -14.80
CA ILE A 178 20.22 5.50 -13.64
C ILE A 178 20.48 7.01 -13.60
N PRO A 179 20.04 7.70 -12.54
CA PRO A 179 20.16 9.15 -12.46
C PRO A 179 21.53 9.55 -11.93
N THR A 180 21.91 10.81 -12.13
CA THR A 180 23.23 11.35 -11.78
C THR A 180 23.16 12.67 -11.02
N THR A 181 21.98 13.14 -10.62
CA THR A 181 21.86 14.42 -9.91
C THR A 181 22.58 14.35 -8.57
N PRO A 182 23.48 15.30 -8.25
CA PRO A 182 24.15 15.33 -6.95
C PRO A 182 23.15 15.45 -5.79
N TYR A 183 23.48 14.82 -4.67
CA TYR A 183 22.68 14.94 -3.44
C TYR A 183 22.84 16.32 -2.82
N ASP A 184 21.70 17.01 -2.61
CA ASP A 184 21.61 18.25 -1.84
C ASP A 184 20.63 18.05 -0.65
N PRO A 185 21.10 18.17 0.60
CA PRO A 185 20.26 18.01 1.80
C PRO A 185 19.08 18.98 1.86
N MET A 186 19.27 20.23 1.42
CA MET A 186 18.24 21.27 1.51
C MET A 186 17.16 21.07 0.46
N VAL A 187 17.54 20.67 -0.77
CA VAL A 187 16.57 20.30 -1.80
C VAL A 187 15.70 19.14 -1.31
N LEU A 188 16.32 18.11 -0.74
CA LEU A 188 15.60 16.95 -0.20
C LEU A 188 14.67 17.32 0.95
N ARG A 189 15.18 18.08 1.93
CA ARG A 189 14.41 18.56 3.09
C ARG A 189 13.20 19.35 2.64
N ASN A 190 13.42 20.39 1.82
CA ASN A 190 12.37 21.29 1.36
C ASN A 190 11.30 20.54 0.55
N ALA A 191 11.70 19.54 -0.25
CA ALA A 191 10.76 18.74 -1.02
C ALA A 191 9.86 17.88 -0.11
N LEU A 192 10.41 17.25 0.94
CA LEU A 192 9.59 16.49 1.89
C LEU A 192 8.68 17.41 2.71
N GLU A 193 9.17 18.57 3.13
CA GLU A 193 8.37 19.56 3.84
C GLU A 193 7.17 20.02 3.03
N LYS A 194 7.38 20.37 1.75
CA LYS A 194 6.30 20.70 0.82
C LYS A 194 5.32 19.54 0.66
N ALA A 195 5.82 18.31 0.52
CA ALA A 195 4.97 17.13 0.38
C ALA A 195 4.08 16.90 1.61
N VAL A 196 4.59 17.12 2.83
CA VAL A 196 3.81 17.03 4.07
C VAL A 196 2.79 18.17 4.15
N VAL A 197 3.23 19.42 3.97
CA VAL A 197 2.37 20.61 4.07
C VAL A 197 1.20 20.55 3.09
N LYS A 198 1.46 20.12 1.85
CA LYS A 198 0.45 19.90 0.81
C LYS A 198 -0.68 18.95 1.27
N ARG A 199 -0.36 17.96 2.09
CA ARG A 199 -1.31 16.95 2.61
C ARG A 199 -2.04 17.37 3.89
N LEU A 200 -1.79 18.58 4.40
CA LEU A 200 -2.54 19.16 5.52
C LEU A 200 -3.87 19.83 5.09
N MET A 201 -4.24 19.72 3.80
CA MET A 201 -5.53 20.18 3.26
C MET A 201 -6.69 19.39 3.86
N THR A 202 -7.41 19.94 4.83
CA THR A 202 -8.56 19.25 5.45
C THR A 202 -9.45 20.23 6.22
N ASP A 203 -10.76 19.95 6.26
CA ASP A 203 -11.76 20.67 7.08
C ASP A 203 -12.17 19.87 8.33
N VAL A 204 -11.52 18.73 8.60
CA VAL A 204 -11.83 17.83 9.72
C VAL A 204 -10.62 17.54 10.60
N PRO A 205 -10.83 17.17 11.87
CA PRO A 205 -9.76 16.69 12.73
C PRO A 205 -8.98 15.54 12.10
N PHE A 206 -7.65 15.68 12.12
CA PHE A 206 -6.72 14.70 11.59
C PHE A 206 -5.66 14.33 12.65
N GLY A 207 -4.92 13.25 12.38
CA GLY A 207 -3.82 12.80 13.22
C GLY A 207 -2.59 12.36 12.44
N VAL A 208 -1.61 11.84 13.16
CA VAL A 208 -0.41 11.23 12.57
C VAL A 208 -0.20 9.83 13.14
N LEU A 209 0.16 8.86 12.30
CA LEU A 209 0.65 7.57 12.76
C LEU A 209 2.09 7.73 13.21
N LEU A 210 2.42 7.28 14.42
CA LEU A 210 3.72 7.52 15.06
C LEU A 210 4.28 6.25 15.72
N SER A 211 4.96 5.43 14.92
CA SER A 211 5.66 4.22 15.39
C SER A 211 7.03 4.50 16.04
N GLY A 212 7.49 5.75 16.03
CA GLY A 212 8.86 6.10 16.46
C GLY A 212 9.97 5.60 15.53
N GLY A 213 9.62 5.09 14.34
CA GLY A 213 10.55 4.90 13.23
C GLY A 213 10.90 6.23 12.56
N LEU A 214 11.99 6.28 11.80
CA LEU A 214 12.46 7.52 11.14
C LEU A 214 11.35 8.23 10.35
N ASP A 215 10.60 7.47 9.56
CA ASP A 215 9.71 8.02 8.53
C ASP A 215 8.46 8.68 9.11
N SER A 216 7.75 7.94 9.96
CA SER A 216 6.58 8.45 10.70
C SER A 216 6.96 9.61 11.62
N SER A 217 8.14 9.55 12.25
CA SER A 217 8.64 10.60 13.13
C SER A 217 8.95 11.89 12.38
N LEU A 218 9.57 11.82 11.20
CA LEU A 218 9.82 13.00 10.36
C LEU A 218 8.51 13.62 9.87
N VAL A 219 7.54 12.82 9.44
CA VAL A 219 6.21 13.32 9.05
C VAL A 219 5.52 14.04 10.22
N ALA A 220 5.53 13.45 11.41
CA ALA A 220 4.97 14.08 12.61
C ALA A 220 5.69 15.37 12.98
N SER A 221 7.02 15.39 12.91
CA SER A 221 7.84 16.56 13.22
C SER A 221 7.60 17.73 12.25
N ILE A 222 7.56 17.44 10.95
CA ILE A 222 7.27 18.44 9.91
C ILE A 222 5.83 18.97 10.09
N THR A 223 4.88 18.08 10.36
CA THR A 223 3.48 18.46 10.65
C THR A 223 3.44 19.43 11.84
N SER A 224 4.09 19.09 12.95
CA SER A 224 4.18 19.95 14.14
C SER A 224 4.82 21.30 13.87
N ARG A 225 5.77 21.36 12.94
CA ARG A 225 6.51 22.57 12.60
C ARG A 225 5.68 23.56 11.78
N TYR A 226 4.89 23.06 10.84
CA TYR A 226 4.23 23.89 9.82
C TYR A 226 2.71 24.01 9.98
N LEU A 227 2.07 23.19 10.83
CA LEU A 227 0.60 23.17 10.96
C LEU A 227 0.02 24.56 11.23
N ALA A 228 0.65 25.36 12.11
CA ALA A 228 0.19 26.71 12.46
C ALA A 228 0.07 27.66 11.26
N GLU A 229 0.85 27.45 10.19
CA GLU A 229 0.87 28.31 9.01
C GLU A 229 -0.23 27.93 7.99
N THR A 230 -0.75 26.69 8.08
CA THR A 230 -1.75 26.14 7.16
C THR A 230 -3.17 26.62 7.45
N LYS A 231 -4.08 26.41 6.49
CA LYS A 231 -5.53 26.67 6.68
C LYS A 231 -6.11 25.79 7.80
N ALA A 232 -5.79 24.50 7.78
CA ALA A 232 -6.24 23.55 8.79
C ALA A 232 -5.80 23.97 10.21
N GLY A 233 -4.54 24.38 10.40
CA GLY A 233 -4.07 24.82 11.71
C GLY A 233 -4.74 26.10 12.23
N LYS A 234 -5.11 27.00 11.31
CA LYS A 234 -5.84 28.24 11.66
C LYS A 234 -7.32 27.97 11.99
N GLN A 235 -7.94 26.96 11.39
CA GLN A 235 -9.35 26.63 11.56
C GLN A 235 -9.61 25.63 12.69
N LEU A 236 -8.76 24.60 12.80
CA LEU A 236 -8.93 23.47 13.72
C LEU A 236 -8.00 23.54 14.94
N GLY A 237 -7.04 24.47 14.94
CA GLY A 237 -5.99 24.58 15.95
C GLY A 237 -4.74 23.77 15.60
N THR A 238 -3.72 23.91 16.44
CA THR A 238 -2.38 23.34 16.20
C THR A 238 -2.08 22.08 17.01
N THR A 239 -3.07 21.58 17.77
CA THR A 239 -2.91 20.37 18.56
C THR A 239 -2.92 19.14 17.66
N ILE A 240 -1.83 18.37 17.68
CA ILE A 240 -1.69 17.15 16.89
C ILE A 240 -1.95 15.94 17.77
N HIS A 241 -2.86 15.08 17.34
CA HIS A 241 -3.03 13.74 17.90
C HIS A 241 -2.13 12.76 17.17
N SER A 242 -1.29 12.05 17.93
CA SER A 242 -0.42 10.99 17.39
C SER A 242 -0.88 9.62 17.89
N PHE A 243 -0.81 8.61 17.02
CA PHE A 243 -1.36 7.29 17.28
C PHE A 243 -0.31 6.20 17.06
N CYS A 244 -0.16 5.30 18.02
CA CYS A 244 0.69 4.11 17.91
C CYS A 244 -0.08 2.86 18.35
N ILE A 245 0.26 1.70 17.77
CA ILE A 245 -0.28 0.40 18.17
C ILE A 245 0.85 -0.63 18.27
N GLY A 246 0.76 -1.51 19.26
CA GLY A 246 1.72 -2.59 19.45
C GLY A 246 1.25 -3.57 20.52
N LEU A 247 1.95 -4.69 20.62
CA LEU A 247 1.90 -5.52 21.83
C LEU A 247 2.52 -4.74 23.00
N GLU A 248 2.09 -5.05 24.22
CA GLU A 248 2.65 -4.43 25.42
C GLU A 248 4.19 -4.56 25.45
N GLY A 249 4.86 -3.43 25.67
CA GLY A 249 6.32 -3.36 25.70
C GLY A 249 7.01 -3.40 24.34
N SER A 250 6.29 -3.28 23.23
CA SER A 250 6.90 -3.31 21.90
C SER A 250 7.88 -2.14 21.67
N PRO A 251 8.92 -2.34 20.82
CA PRO A 251 9.87 -1.29 20.49
C PRO A 251 9.22 -0.02 19.90
N ASP A 252 8.14 -0.19 19.13
CA ASP A 252 7.44 0.92 18.47
C ASP A 252 6.68 1.80 19.46
N LEU A 253 6.07 1.23 20.52
CA LEU A 253 5.39 2.02 21.55
C LEU A 253 6.38 2.89 22.32
N LYS A 254 7.52 2.29 22.73
CA LYS A 254 8.56 3.00 23.46
C LYS A 254 9.12 4.17 22.65
N ALA A 255 9.45 3.94 21.38
CA ALA A 255 10.01 4.99 20.53
C ALA A 255 8.96 6.03 20.13
N GLY A 256 7.72 5.61 19.86
CA GLY A 256 6.60 6.50 19.57
C GLY A 256 6.36 7.50 20.71
N ARG A 257 6.37 7.02 21.97
CA ARG A 257 6.28 7.85 23.17
C ARG A 257 7.40 8.90 23.23
N GLN A 258 8.65 8.50 23.00
CA GLN A 258 9.79 9.43 23.02
C GLN A 258 9.65 10.56 22.00
N VAL A 259 9.16 10.25 20.80
CA VAL A 259 8.94 11.25 19.76
C VAL A 259 7.74 12.13 20.10
N ALA A 260 6.66 11.54 20.61
CA ALA A 260 5.49 12.29 21.06
C ALA A 260 5.83 13.30 22.16
N ASP A 261 6.61 12.89 23.17
CA ASP A 261 7.05 13.75 24.26
C ASP A 261 7.94 14.89 23.74
N TYR A 262 8.83 14.60 22.79
CA TYR A 262 9.68 15.60 22.14
C TYR A 262 8.88 16.62 21.33
N LEU A 263 7.85 16.17 20.60
CA LEU A 263 7.02 17.02 19.74
C LEU A 263 5.85 17.70 20.49
N GLY A 264 5.55 17.27 21.71
CA GLY A 264 4.39 17.77 22.48
C GLY A 264 3.03 17.37 21.90
N THR A 265 2.95 16.23 21.21
CA THR A 265 1.68 15.74 20.64
C THR A 265 0.79 15.10 21.70
N VAL A 266 -0.53 15.15 21.53
CA VAL A 266 -1.47 14.34 22.32
C VAL A 266 -1.38 12.90 21.85
N HIS A 267 -0.59 12.09 22.57
CA HIS A 267 -0.22 10.76 22.14
C HIS A 267 -1.14 9.67 22.69
N HIS A 268 -1.72 8.92 21.76
CA HIS A 268 -2.58 7.78 22.01
C HIS A 268 -1.83 6.50 21.70
N GLU A 269 -1.65 5.70 22.73
CA GLU A 269 -0.97 4.42 22.66
C GLU A 269 -2.00 3.31 22.84
N PHE A 270 -2.12 2.44 21.84
CA PHE A 270 -3.06 1.33 21.87
C PHE A 270 -2.32 0.00 21.96
N HIS A 271 -2.80 -0.84 22.87
CA HIS A 271 -2.36 -2.21 23.00
C HIS A 271 -3.36 -3.14 22.31
N PHE A 272 -2.85 -4.16 21.64
CA PHE A 272 -3.63 -5.31 21.22
C PHE A 272 -2.96 -6.59 21.73
N THR A 273 -3.74 -7.64 21.88
CA THR A 273 -3.26 -8.98 22.21
C THR A 273 -3.10 -9.81 20.95
N PRO A 274 -2.30 -10.88 20.96
CA PRO A 274 -2.27 -11.82 19.84
C PRO A 274 -3.66 -12.37 19.48
N GLN A 275 -4.56 -12.54 20.46
CA GLN A 275 -5.92 -13.00 20.20
C GLN A 275 -6.73 -11.96 19.43
N ASP A 276 -6.64 -10.67 19.79
CA ASP A 276 -7.31 -9.58 19.03
C ASP A 276 -6.87 -9.59 17.56
N GLY A 277 -5.60 -9.88 17.31
CA GLY A 277 -5.07 -9.99 15.95
C GLY A 277 -5.57 -11.23 15.21
N ILE A 278 -5.63 -12.38 15.88
CA ILE A 278 -6.15 -13.64 15.31
C ILE A 278 -7.63 -13.49 14.95
N ASP A 279 -8.43 -12.91 15.85
CA ASP A 279 -9.86 -12.71 15.64
C ASP A 279 -10.14 -11.76 14.46
N ALA A 280 -9.20 -10.87 14.13
CA ALA A 280 -9.31 -9.92 13.03
C ALA A 280 -8.91 -10.50 11.65
N ILE A 281 -8.35 -11.72 11.56
CA ILE A 281 -7.79 -12.24 10.30
C ILE A 281 -8.84 -12.27 9.17
N GLU A 282 -10.03 -12.81 9.45
CA GLU A 282 -11.09 -12.95 8.43
C GLU A 282 -11.58 -11.58 7.93
N ASP A 283 -11.83 -10.64 8.85
CA ASP A 283 -12.23 -9.26 8.51
C ASP A 283 -11.14 -8.54 7.72
N VAL A 284 -9.88 -8.70 8.11
CA VAL A 284 -8.75 -8.09 7.41
C VAL A 284 -8.64 -8.62 5.99
N ILE A 285 -8.70 -9.94 5.79
CA ILE A 285 -8.67 -10.56 4.45
C ILE A 285 -9.85 -10.08 3.60
N TYR A 286 -11.05 -9.97 4.18
CA TYR A 286 -12.21 -9.40 3.51
C TYR A 286 -11.96 -7.94 3.05
N HIS A 287 -11.42 -7.10 3.94
CA HIS A 287 -11.23 -5.69 3.63
C HIS A 287 -10.10 -5.44 2.65
N ILE A 288 -8.92 -6.02 2.85
CA ILE A 288 -7.76 -5.81 1.96
C ILE A 288 -7.90 -6.58 0.65
N GLU A 289 -8.74 -7.62 0.64
CA GLU A 289 -9.01 -8.49 -0.50
C GLU A 289 -7.72 -9.17 -1.00
N SER A 290 -6.94 -9.75 -0.08
CA SER A 290 -5.67 -10.40 -0.36
C SER A 290 -5.36 -11.50 0.66
N TYR A 291 -4.64 -12.52 0.22
CA TYR A 291 -4.07 -13.58 1.05
C TYR A 291 -2.53 -13.54 1.07
N GLU A 292 -1.91 -12.48 0.54
CA GLU A 292 -0.45 -12.34 0.57
C GLU A 292 0.03 -12.19 2.02
N LEU A 293 0.95 -13.06 2.42
CA LEU A 293 1.36 -13.29 3.80
C LEU A 293 1.81 -12.01 4.52
N THR A 294 2.66 -11.21 3.87
CA THR A 294 3.24 -9.98 4.44
C THR A 294 2.18 -8.90 4.59
N THR A 295 1.33 -8.76 3.57
CA THR A 295 0.23 -7.80 3.51
C THR A 295 -0.79 -8.10 4.59
N VAL A 296 -1.22 -9.36 4.77
CA VAL A 296 -2.16 -9.76 5.83
C VAL A 296 -1.57 -9.45 7.21
N ARG A 297 -0.35 -9.92 7.49
CA ARG A 297 0.34 -9.68 8.78
C ARG A 297 0.41 -8.21 9.15
N SER A 298 0.80 -7.37 8.19
CA SER A 298 1.00 -5.93 8.42
C SER A 298 -0.32 -5.16 8.45
N SER A 299 -1.38 -5.68 7.81
CA SER A 299 -2.70 -5.05 7.78
C SER A 299 -3.46 -5.21 9.09
N ILE A 300 -3.21 -6.26 9.87
CA ILE A 300 -3.92 -6.51 11.13
C ILE A 300 -3.73 -5.35 12.14
N PRO A 301 -2.49 -4.93 12.49
CA PRO A 301 -2.29 -3.77 13.35
C PRO A 301 -2.87 -2.48 12.75
N THR A 302 -2.72 -2.26 11.44
CA THR A 302 -3.29 -1.08 10.74
C THR A 302 -4.83 -1.05 10.82
N TYR A 303 -5.49 -2.19 10.68
CA TYR A 303 -6.93 -2.33 10.81
C TYR A 303 -7.40 -2.03 12.25
N LEU A 304 -6.73 -2.62 13.24
CA LEU A 304 -7.06 -2.45 14.66
C LEU A 304 -6.87 -1.01 15.13
N ILE A 305 -5.76 -0.36 14.75
CA ILE A 305 -5.52 1.04 15.13
C ILE A 305 -6.52 1.99 14.46
N SER A 306 -6.89 1.72 13.20
CA SER A 306 -7.84 2.55 12.46
C SER A 306 -9.21 2.60 13.13
N ARG A 307 -9.67 1.46 13.66
CA ARG A 307 -10.89 1.39 14.48
C ARG A 307 -10.82 2.33 15.69
N LYS A 308 -9.69 2.34 16.39
CA LYS A 308 -9.48 3.18 17.59
C LYS A 308 -9.32 4.66 17.23
N ILE A 309 -8.66 4.97 16.13
CA ILE A 309 -8.53 6.35 15.63
C ILE A 309 -9.93 6.91 15.29
N LYS A 310 -10.74 6.12 14.57
CA LYS A 310 -12.11 6.50 14.23
C LYS A 310 -12.96 6.80 15.47
N SER A 311 -12.81 6.03 16.55
CA SER A 311 -13.55 6.28 17.79
C SER A 311 -13.16 7.57 18.51
N HIS A 312 -12.03 8.19 18.15
CA HIS A 312 -11.63 9.52 18.61
C HIS A 312 -12.15 10.65 17.72
N GLY A 313 -13.00 10.35 16.73
CA GLY A 313 -13.55 11.34 15.80
C GLY A 313 -12.59 11.81 14.71
N ILE A 314 -11.40 11.20 14.62
CA ILE A 314 -10.42 11.48 13.57
C ILE A 314 -10.83 10.77 12.28
N LYS A 315 -10.81 11.50 11.15
CA LYS A 315 -11.16 10.97 9.83
C LYS A 315 -9.98 10.83 8.88
N MET A 316 -8.86 11.51 9.16
CA MET A 316 -7.66 11.50 8.31
C MET A 316 -6.40 11.31 9.15
N VAL A 317 -5.45 10.54 8.65
CA VAL A 317 -4.11 10.42 9.23
C VAL A 317 -3.00 10.54 8.20
N LEU A 318 -1.88 11.12 8.61
CA LEU A 318 -0.62 11.06 7.86
C LEU A 318 0.20 9.83 8.28
N SER A 319 0.85 9.19 7.31
CA SER A 319 1.72 8.02 7.52
C SER A 319 3.02 8.12 6.72
N GLY A 320 4.03 7.34 7.15
CA GLY A 320 5.38 7.32 6.56
C GLY A 320 5.61 6.29 5.43
N GLU A 321 4.54 5.67 4.91
CA GLU A 321 4.63 4.66 3.85
C GLU A 321 5.28 5.23 2.57
N GLY A 322 6.03 4.40 1.84
CA GLY A 322 6.71 4.79 0.60
C GLY A 322 8.17 5.20 0.78
N SER A 323 8.59 5.52 2.01
CA SER A 323 9.96 5.96 2.29
C SER A 323 10.99 4.84 2.03
N ASP A 324 10.70 3.60 2.44
CA ASP A 324 11.63 2.49 2.27
C ASP A 324 11.91 2.17 0.80
N GLU A 325 10.89 2.27 -0.06
CA GLU A 325 10.97 1.96 -1.48
C GLU A 325 11.83 2.97 -2.23
N ILE A 326 11.61 4.27 -2.00
CA ILE A 326 12.31 5.33 -2.74
C ILE A 326 13.75 5.55 -2.25
N PHE A 327 14.02 5.30 -0.96
CA PHE A 327 15.34 5.50 -0.36
C PHE A 327 16.21 4.24 -0.30
N GLY A 328 15.69 3.05 -0.58
CA GLY A 328 16.41 1.80 -0.34
C GLY A 328 16.54 1.52 1.17
N GLY A 329 15.43 1.65 1.89
CA GLY A 329 15.38 1.65 3.36
C GLY A 329 15.24 0.28 4.02
N TYR A 330 14.75 -0.71 3.29
CA TYR A 330 14.69 -2.08 3.81
C TYR A 330 16.08 -2.64 4.08
N LEU A 331 16.25 -3.42 5.15
CA LEU A 331 17.55 -3.94 5.56
C LEU A 331 18.25 -4.77 4.49
N TYR A 332 17.51 -5.42 3.59
CA TYR A 332 18.09 -6.17 2.48
C TYR A 332 18.86 -5.27 1.48
N PHE A 333 18.58 -3.97 1.40
CA PHE A 333 19.34 -3.04 0.56
C PHE A 333 20.79 -2.87 1.00
N HIS A 334 21.16 -3.24 2.24
CA HIS A 334 22.57 -3.29 2.68
C HIS A 334 23.42 -4.29 1.88
N LYS A 335 22.78 -5.16 1.11
CA LYS A 335 23.41 -6.17 0.25
C LYS A 335 23.21 -5.89 -1.24
N ALA A 336 22.65 -4.73 -1.60
CA ALA A 336 22.59 -4.29 -2.98
C ALA A 336 24.02 -4.32 -3.58
N PRO A 337 24.24 -5.00 -4.72
CA PRO A 337 25.59 -5.18 -5.27
C PRO A 337 26.25 -3.87 -5.71
N ASN A 338 25.46 -2.94 -6.24
CA ASN A 338 25.88 -1.65 -6.77
C ASN A 338 24.70 -0.67 -6.81
N LYS A 339 24.99 0.57 -7.20
CA LYS A 339 24.01 1.66 -7.23
C LYS A 339 22.92 1.45 -8.28
N GLU A 340 23.25 0.77 -9.38
CA GLU A 340 22.32 0.46 -10.46
C GLU A 340 21.25 -0.53 -10.00
N GLU A 341 21.65 -1.63 -9.36
CA GLU A 341 20.74 -2.64 -8.81
C GLU A 341 19.88 -2.05 -7.68
N LEU A 342 20.43 -1.17 -6.83
CA LEU A 342 19.65 -0.44 -5.83
C LEU A 342 18.55 0.42 -6.48
N HIS A 343 18.91 1.21 -7.50
CA HIS A 343 17.96 2.09 -8.18
C HIS A 343 16.85 1.31 -8.88
N GLN A 344 17.22 0.30 -9.67
CA GLN A 344 16.26 -0.53 -10.39
C GLN A 344 15.34 -1.26 -9.42
N GLU A 345 15.85 -1.72 -8.27
CA GLU A 345 15.01 -2.30 -7.23
C GLU A 345 14.04 -1.29 -6.62
N SER A 346 14.49 -0.07 -6.31
CA SER A 346 13.60 1.01 -5.90
C SER A 346 12.50 1.28 -6.94
N CYS A 347 12.84 1.34 -8.23
CA CYS A 347 11.86 1.51 -9.30
C CYS A 347 10.84 0.36 -9.35
N ARG A 348 11.29 -0.90 -9.27
CA ARG A 348 10.40 -2.07 -9.20
C ARG A 348 9.47 -2.01 -8.00
N LYS A 349 9.99 -1.63 -6.83
CA LYS A 349 9.18 -1.46 -5.62
C LYS A 349 8.11 -0.39 -5.78
N ILE A 350 8.47 0.79 -6.29
CA ILE A 350 7.51 1.87 -6.52
C ILE A 350 6.41 1.43 -7.50
N LYS A 351 6.77 0.74 -8.58
CA LYS A 351 5.81 0.19 -9.56
C LYS A 351 4.84 -0.83 -8.93
N ALA A 352 5.28 -1.56 -7.92
CA ALA A 352 4.51 -2.61 -7.26
C ALA A 352 3.76 -2.15 -6.00
N LEU A 353 4.03 -0.95 -5.47
CA LEU A 353 3.45 -0.44 -4.21
C LEU A 353 1.92 -0.60 -4.12
N HIS A 354 1.21 -0.36 -5.23
CA HIS A 354 -0.24 -0.48 -5.34
C HIS A 354 -0.81 -1.88 -5.04
N GLN A 355 0.06 -2.89 -4.98
CA GLN A 355 -0.26 -4.29 -4.75
C GLN A 355 0.02 -4.73 -3.31
N TYR A 356 0.82 -3.96 -2.57
CA TYR A 356 1.34 -4.29 -1.25
C TYR A 356 1.02 -3.16 -0.25
N ASP A 357 1.97 -2.27 0.03
CA ASP A 357 1.87 -1.26 1.09
C ASP A 357 0.76 -0.24 0.85
N CYS A 358 0.58 0.24 -0.39
CA CYS A 358 -0.56 1.13 -0.70
C CYS A 358 -1.90 0.40 -0.57
N LEU A 359 -1.96 -0.88 -0.96
CA LEU A 359 -3.16 -1.70 -0.82
C LEU A 359 -3.57 -1.83 0.65
N ARG A 360 -2.62 -2.25 1.50
CA ARG A 360 -2.78 -2.36 2.95
C ARG A 360 -3.19 -1.00 3.54
N ALA A 361 -2.38 0.02 3.32
CA ALA A 361 -2.52 1.29 4.01
C ALA A 361 -3.80 2.00 3.58
N ASN A 362 -4.26 1.83 2.33
CA ASN A 362 -5.56 2.35 1.90
C ASN A 362 -6.73 1.54 2.44
N LYS A 363 -6.76 0.21 2.23
CA LYS A 363 -7.95 -0.60 2.53
C LYS A 363 -8.11 -0.90 4.02
N ALA A 364 -7.03 -1.12 4.76
CA ALA A 364 -7.10 -1.39 6.19
C ALA A 364 -7.58 -0.17 6.99
N THR A 365 -7.20 1.05 6.58
CA THR A 365 -7.73 2.28 7.21
C THR A 365 -9.15 2.58 6.74
N SER A 366 -9.41 2.41 5.44
CA SER A 366 -10.76 2.63 4.88
C SER A 366 -11.79 1.68 5.45
N ALA A 367 -11.41 0.50 5.98
CA ALA A 367 -12.28 -0.41 6.71
C ALA A 367 -13.02 0.26 7.89
N TRP A 368 -12.49 1.38 8.39
CA TRP A 368 -13.07 2.15 9.49
C TRP A 368 -13.36 3.61 9.11
N GLY A 369 -13.50 3.92 7.81
CA GLY A 369 -13.78 5.28 7.34
C GLY A 369 -12.71 6.27 7.79
N LEU A 370 -11.45 5.86 7.64
CA LEU A 370 -10.25 6.62 7.95
C LEU A 370 -9.39 6.75 6.67
N GLU A 371 -9.19 7.98 6.22
CA GLU A 371 -8.29 8.30 5.12
C GLU A 371 -6.83 8.30 5.60
N ALA A 372 -5.93 7.72 4.81
CA ALA A 372 -4.50 7.77 5.05
C ALA A 372 -3.78 8.50 3.91
N ARG A 373 -2.88 9.42 4.27
CA ARG A 373 -2.09 10.24 3.34
C ARG A 373 -0.61 9.94 3.48
N PHE A 374 0.09 9.88 2.34
CA PHE A 374 1.49 9.42 2.26
C PHE A 374 2.40 10.49 1.61
N PRO A 375 3.05 11.36 2.41
CA PRO A 375 3.95 12.40 1.91
C PRO A 375 5.12 11.88 1.07
N TYR A 376 5.66 10.70 1.43
CA TYR A 376 6.78 10.10 0.68
C TYR A 376 6.41 9.68 -0.75
N LEU A 377 5.11 9.56 -1.06
CA LEU A 377 4.61 9.18 -2.38
C LEU A 377 4.08 10.37 -3.20
N ASP A 378 4.45 11.60 -2.81
CA ASP A 378 4.21 12.79 -3.60
C ASP A 378 4.95 12.74 -4.95
N LYS A 379 4.26 13.08 -6.06
CA LYS A 379 4.84 12.98 -7.41
C LYS A 379 6.14 13.78 -7.53
N GLU A 380 6.19 14.98 -6.95
CA GLU A 380 7.37 15.84 -7.00
C GLU A 380 8.47 15.30 -6.09
N PHE A 381 8.12 14.90 -4.86
CA PHE A 381 9.08 14.35 -3.91
C PHE A 381 9.72 13.05 -4.41
N VAL A 382 8.92 12.12 -4.94
CA VAL A 382 9.42 10.88 -5.56
C VAL A 382 10.37 11.23 -6.70
N SER A 383 10.04 12.22 -7.53
CA SER A 383 10.90 12.66 -8.63
C SER A 383 12.23 13.23 -8.14
N VAL A 384 12.23 14.00 -7.04
CA VAL A 384 13.45 14.50 -6.40
C VAL A 384 14.31 13.33 -5.89
N VAL A 385 13.73 12.42 -5.09
CA VAL A 385 14.49 11.31 -4.48
C VAL A 385 15.01 10.34 -5.53
N MET A 386 14.21 10.05 -6.56
CA MET A 386 14.57 9.14 -7.63
C MET A 386 15.45 9.79 -8.70
N GLY A 387 15.69 11.10 -8.64
CA GLY A 387 16.68 11.81 -9.45
C GLY A 387 18.08 11.87 -8.83
N ILE A 388 18.22 11.60 -7.53
CA ILE A 388 19.54 11.61 -6.85
C ILE A 388 20.40 10.44 -7.33
N ASP A 389 21.70 10.66 -7.56
CA ASP A 389 22.67 9.59 -7.86
C ASP A 389 22.56 8.49 -6.80
N PRO A 390 22.19 7.25 -7.18
CA PRO A 390 21.88 6.20 -6.21
C PRO A 390 23.09 5.76 -5.38
N ASP A 391 24.32 6.14 -5.77
CA ASP A 391 25.51 5.94 -4.93
C ASP A 391 25.36 6.59 -3.55
N ASN A 392 24.64 7.73 -3.48
CA ASN A 392 24.34 8.39 -2.21
C ASN A 392 23.35 7.61 -1.33
N LYS A 393 22.53 6.74 -1.93
CA LYS A 393 21.52 5.92 -1.25
C LYS A 393 22.06 4.55 -0.80
N MET A 394 23.24 4.15 -1.27
CA MET A 394 23.87 2.89 -0.88
C MET A 394 24.07 2.82 0.63
N SER A 395 23.66 1.70 1.22
CA SER A 395 23.81 1.37 2.64
C SER A 395 24.64 0.09 2.79
N GLY A 396 25.16 -0.17 3.99
CA GLY A 396 25.96 -1.35 4.28
C GLY A 396 27.46 -1.21 3.99
N GLN A 397 28.21 -2.29 4.25
CA GLN A 397 29.67 -2.44 4.02
C GLN A 397 30.54 -1.22 4.44
N LYS A 398 30.48 -0.81 5.71
CA LYS A 398 31.30 0.29 6.30
C LYS A 398 31.05 1.70 5.73
N ARG A 399 30.00 1.93 4.91
CA ARG A 399 29.76 3.25 4.30
C ARG A 399 28.76 4.11 5.09
N ARG A 400 27.48 3.72 5.18
CA ARG A 400 26.38 4.52 5.79
C ARG A 400 25.22 3.63 6.30
N ILE A 401 24.45 4.13 7.26
CA ILE A 401 23.16 3.53 7.70
C ILE A 401 22.10 3.68 6.59
N GLU A 402 21.07 2.83 6.57
CA GLU A 402 19.95 2.99 5.64
C GLU A 402 19.30 4.38 5.73
N LYS A 403 18.85 4.90 4.58
CA LYS A 403 18.28 6.24 4.44
C LYS A 403 19.18 7.37 4.95
N TRP A 404 20.51 7.20 4.90
CA TRP A 404 21.45 8.21 5.41
C TRP A 404 21.21 9.60 4.82
N ILE A 405 20.90 9.72 3.52
CA ILE A 405 20.61 11.03 2.91
C ILE A 405 19.38 11.71 3.53
N LEU A 406 18.34 10.95 3.89
CA LEU A 406 17.16 11.49 4.57
C LEU A 406 17.53 11.94 5.99
N ARG A 407 18.24 11.10 6.74
CA ARG A 407 18.69 11.41 8.11
C ARG A 407 19.56 12.67 8.13
N ASN A 408 20.55 12.72 7.24
CA ASN A 408 21.46 13.85 7.10
C ASN A 408 20.73 15.13 6.65
N ALA A 409 19.75 15.02 5.74
CA ALA A 409 18.94 16.16 5.35
C ALA A 409 18.13 16.75 6.52
N PHE A 410 17.80 15.97 7.56
CA PHE A 410 17.05 16.42 8.73
C PHE A 410 17.88 16.55 10.02
N ASP A 411 19.20 16.39 9.94
CA ASP A 411 20.15 16.60 11.04
C ASP A 411 20.45 18.10 11.21
N ASP A 412 19.41 18.85 11.61
CA ASP A 412 19.48 20.28 11.88
C ASP A 412 19.91 20.53 13.33
N LYS A 413 21.11 21.08 13.53
CA LYS A 413 21.65 21.35 14.87
C LYS A 413 21.02 22.55 15.56
N GLU A 414 20.49 23.51 14.79
CA GLU A 414 19.91 24.74 15.32
C GLU A 414 18.43 24.55 15.62
N ARG A 415 17.71 23.85 14.75
CA ARG A 415 16.29 23.54 14.90
C ARG A 415 16.00 22.06 14.66
N PRO A 416 16.41 21.16 15.59
CA PRO A 416 16.32 19.73 15.38
C PRO A 416 14.88 19.25 15.15
N TYR A 417 14.68 18.41 14.14
CA TYR A 417 13.38 17.81 13.85
C TYR A 417 13.06 16.68 14.83
N LEU A 418 14.08 15.92 15.24
CA LEU A 418 13.94 14.73 16.07
C LEU A 418 15.08 14.66 17.08
N PRO A 419 14.89 13.93 18.21
CA PRO A 419 16.02 13.52 19.04
C PRO A 419 17.05 12.74 18.23
N GLN A 420 18.34 12.98 18.48
CA GLN A 420 19.43 12.36 17.72
C GLN A 420 19.37 10.83 17.72
N HIS A 421 18.99 10.21 18.85
CA HIS A 421 18.88 8.76 18.95
C HIS A 421 17.71 8.17 18.16
N ILE A 422 16.67 8.96 17.84
CA ILE A 422 15.58 8.57 16.94
C ILE A 422 16.00 8.82 15.48
N LEU A 423 16.57 9.99 15.19
CA LEU A 423 17.01 10.37 13.84
C LEU A 423 18.01 9.36 13.26
N TRP A 424 18.83 8.74 14.10
CA TRP A 424 19.84 7.76 13.72
C TRP A 424 19.51 6.32 14.17
N ARG A 425 18.27 6.04 14.60
CA ARG A 425 17.80 4.69 14.94
C ARG A 425 17.77 3.78 13.72
N GLN A 426 18.32 2.56 13.81
CA GLN A 426 18.23 1.55 12.75
C GLN A 426 16.77 1.19 12.44
N LYS A 427 16.47 0.88 11.18
CA LYS A 427 15.16 0.43 10.71
C LYS A 427 14.69 -0.83 11.46
N GLU A 428 13.52 -0.73 12.07
CA GLU A 428 12.69 -1.87 12.49
C GLU A 428 11.56 -2.06 11.47
N GLN A 429 11.32 -3.30 11.02
CA GLN A 429 10.19 -3.58 10.12
C GLN A 429 8.88 -3.57 10.92
N MET A 430 7.78 -3.12 10.30
CA MET A 430 6.51 -2.93 11.02
C MET A 430 5.99 -4.23 11.66
N SER A 431 6.09 -5.36 10.97
CA SER A 431 5.65 -6.66 11.45
C SER A 431 6.43 -7.16 12.68
N ASP A 432 7.67 -6.71 12.86
CA ASP A 432 8.52 -7.05 14.01
C ASP A 432 8.44 -5.97 15.11
N GLY A 433 8.32 -4.69 14.72
CA GLY A 433 8.23 -3.54 15.62
C GLY A 433 6.96 -3.51 16.47
N VAL A 434 5.85 -4.10 15.97
CA VAL A 434 4.62 -4.29 16.76
C VAL A 434 4.77 -5.33 17.87
N GLY A 435 5.80 -6.18 17.84
CA GLY A 435 6.15 -7.11 18.91
C GLY A 435 6.39 -8.54 18.42
N TYR A 436 7.51 -9.14 18.82
CA TYR A 436 8.00 -10.43 18.29
C TYR A 436 7.04 -11.61 18.50
N ASN A 437 6.28 -11.62 19.60
CA ASN A 437 5.33 -12.70 19.91
C ASN A 437 4.13 -12.74 18.95
N TRP A 438 3.88 -11.67 18.19
CA TRP A 438 2.73 -11.57 17.27
C TRP A 438 2.80 -12.60 16.14
N ILE A 439 3.91 -12.61 15.41
CA ILE A 439 4.11 -13.52 14.27
C ILE A 439 4.14 -14.98 14.73
N ASP A 440 4.72 -15.24 15.90
CA ASP A 440 4.82 -16.60 16.42
C ASP A 440 3.43 -17.13 16.83
N ALA A 441 2.56 -16.26 17.36
CA ALA A 441 1.16 -16.60 17.61
C ALA A 441 0.37 -16.88 16.33
N LEU A 442 0.59 -16.10 15.25
CA LEU A 442 -0.02 -16.38 13.94
C LEU A 442 0.40 -17.74 13.39
N LYS A 443 1.69 -18.06 13.45
CA LYS A 443 2.22 -19.36 13.01
C LYS A 443 1.62 -20.51 13.83
N ALA A 444 1.53 -20.35 15.14
CA ALA A 444 0.92 -21.36 16.03
C ALA A 444 -0.58 -21.55 15.73
N HIS A 445 -1.32 -20.46 15.50
CA HIS A 445 -2.72 -20.50 15.12
C HIS A 445 -2.91 -21.20 13.76
N ALA A 446 -2.06 -20.89 12.77
CA ALA A 446 -2.09 -21.60 11.49
C ALA A 446 -1.79 -23.10 11.64
N ALA A 447 -0.84 -23.46 12.50
CA ALA A 447 -0.48 -24.85 12.76
C ALA A 447 -1.61 -25.67 13.40
N SER A 448 -2.51 -25.04 14.17
CA SER A 448 -3.68 -25.72 14.75
C SER A 448 -4.85 -25.88 13.77
N HIS A 449 -4.86 -25.16 12.64
CA HIS A 449 -5.94 -25.20 11.64
C HIS A 449 -5.55 -25.91 10.34
N VAL A 450 -4.24 -25.99 10.03
CA VAL A 450 -3.73 -26.60 8.79
C VAL A 450 -2.88 -27.83 9.14
N THR A 451 -3.40 -28.99 8.77
CA THR A 451 -2.71 -30.27 9.01
C THR A 451 -1.58 -30.51 8.00
N ASP A 452 -0.64 -31.40 8.35
CA ASP A 452 0.42 -31.80 7.41
C ASP A 452 -0.17 -32.49 6.16
N THR A 453 -1.27 -33.22 6.30
CA THR A 453 -2.01 -33.80 5.17
C THR A 453 -2.57 -32.74 4.22
N MET A 454 -3.06 -31.61 4.76
CA MET A 454 -3.48 -30.48 3.93
C MET A 454 -2.31 -29.88 3.16
N MET A 455 -1.16 -29.69 3.82
CA MET A 455 0.06 -29.20 3.16
C MET A 455 0.58 -30.15 2.09
N LEU A 456 0.58 -31.47 2.33
CA LEU A 456 0.98 -32.48 1.34
C LEU A 456 0.09 -32.44 0.08
N ASN A 457 -1.17 -32.04 0.22
CA ASN A 457 -2.12 -31.90 -0.89
C ASN A 457 -2.32 -30.45 -1.34
N ALA A 458 -1.49 -29.49 -0.89
CA ALA A 458 -1.66 -28.08 -1.20
C ALA A 458 -1.64 -27.80 -2.70
N ALA A 459 -0.71 -28.40 -3.45
CA ALA A 459 -0.62 -28.21 -4.91
C ALA A 459 -1.81 -28.81 -5.67
N ARG A 460 -2.48 -29.82 -5.10
CA ARG A 460 -3.71 -30.40 -5.67
C ARG A 460 -4.93 -29.56 -5.34
N THR A 461 -4.98 -29.01 -4.13
CA THR A 461 -6.10 -28.19 -3.64
C THR A 461 -6.08 -26.79 -4.25
N TYR A 462 -4.89 -26.18 -4.29
CA TYR A 462 -4.66 -24.82 -4.80
C TYR A 462 -3.58 -24.85 -5.89
N PRO A 463 -3.89 -25.35 -7.10
CA PRO A 463 -2.91 -25.45 -8.19
C PRO A 463 -2.42 -24.07 -8.66
N LEU A 464 -3.27 -23.05 -8.55
CA LEU A 464 -2.88 -21.65 -8.74
C LEU A 464 -2.41 -21.08 -7.41
N HIS A 465 -1.18 -20.57 -7.38
CA HIS A 465 -0.58 -19.93 -6.20
C HIS A 465 -0.55 -20.85 -4.97
N THR A 466 0.08 -22.03 -5.13
CA THR A 466 0.15 -23.07 -4.08
C THR A 466 0.76 -22.52 -2.79
N PRO A 467 0.04 -22.52 -1.65
CA PRO A 467 0.55 -21.95 -0.40
C PRO A 467 1.79 -22.71 0.11
N PRO A 468 2.92 -22.02 0.34
CA PRO A 468 4.18 -22.67 0.73
C PRO A 468 4.26 -22.99 2.23
N THR A 469 3.39 -22.42 3.06
CA THR A 469 3.40 -22.59 4.52
C THR A 469 1.97 -22.79 5.04
N LYS A 470 1.84 -23.33 6.26
CA LYS A 470 0.54 -23.48 6.93
C LYS A 470 -0.20 -22.15 7.09
N GLU A 471 0.52 -21.07 7.36
CA GLU A 471 -0.07 -19.73 7.48
C GLU A 471 -0.58 -19.22 6.14
N ALA A 472 0.21 -19.35 5.07
CA ALA A 472 -0.25 -19.00 3.72
C ALA A 472 -1.45 -19.85 3.30
N TYR A 473 -1.49 -21.13 3.70
CA TYR A 473 -2.61 -22.02 3.45
C TYR A 473 -3.87 -21.54 4.19
N LEU A 474 -3.75 -21.19 5.47
CA LEU A 474 -4.86 -20.67 6.26
C LEU A 474 -5.44 -19.39 5.62
N TYR A 475 -4.61 -18.42 5.26
CA TYR A 475 -5.07 -17.20 4.60
C TYR A 475 -5.71 -17.48 3.25
N ARG A 476 -5.14 -18.39 2.46
CA ARG A 476 -5.73 -18.81 1.19
C ARG A 476 -7.09 -19.47 1.36
N MET A 477 -7.23 -20.32 2.38
CA MET A 477 -8.50 -20.98 2.71
C MET A 477 -9.58 -19.97 3.12
N ILE A 478 -9.24 -19.00 3.97
CA ILE A 478 -10.16 -17.92 4.38
C ILE A 478 -10.53 -17.06 3.16
N PHE A 479 -9.54 -16.69 2.34
CA PHE A 479 -9.78 -15.88 1.15
C PHE A 479 -10.72 -16.57 0.16
N GLU A 480 -10.51 -17.85 -0.18
CA GLU A 480 -11.37 -18.54 -1.15
C GLU A 480 -12.77 -18.83 -0.61
N LYS A 481 -12.94 -18.92 0.72
CA LYS A 481 -14.28 -18.96 1.35
C LYS A 481 -15.07 -17.69 1.06
N ILE A 482 -14.39 -16.53 1.01
CA ILE A 482 -15.00 -15.21 0.78
C ILE A 482 -15.09 -14.90 -0.73
N PHE A 483 -14.03 -15.19 -1.48
CA PHE A 483 -13.84 -14.86 -2.89
C PHE A 483 -13.50 -16.12 -3.71
N PRO A 484 -14.49 -16.98 -4.03
CA PRO A 484 -14.24 -18.30 -4.63
C PRO A 484 -13.87 -18.26 -6.12
N LYS A 485 -14.21 -17.17 -6.83
CA LYS A 485 -13.98 -17.06 -8.28
C LYS A 485 -12.50 -16.86 -8.62
N GLN A 486 -12.09 -17.36 -9.79
CA GLN A 486 -10.70 -17.28 -10.25
C GLN A 486 -10.15 -15.86 -10.43
N PRO A 487 -10.91 -14.88 -10.99
CA PRO A 487 -10.39 -13.53 -11.17
C PRO A 487 -9.87 -12.91 -9.86
N ALA A 488 -10.52 -13.15 -8.72
CA ALA A 488 -10.06 -12.68 -7.42
C ALA A 488 -8.63 -13.12 -7.12
N ARG A 489 -8.29 -14.39 -7.40
CA ARG A 489 -6.95 -14.96 -7.20
C ARG A 489 -5.90 -14.32 -8.10
N LEU A 490 -6.26 -14.01 -9.35
CA LEU A 490 -5.37 -13.35 -10.31
C LEU A 490 -5.11 -11.88 -9.96
N THR A 491 -5.95 -11.27 -9.13
CA THR A 491 -5.69 -9.94 -8.57
C THR A 491 -4.67 -9.93 -7.42
N ILE A 492 -4.14 -11.09 -6.99
CA ILE A 492 -3.13 -11.15 -5.93
C ILE A 492 -1.78 -11.43 -6.57
N PRO A 493 -0.73 -10.61 -6.32
CA PRO A 493 0.60 -10.93 -6.82
C PRO A 493 1.09 -12.25 -6.21
N TRP A 494 1.81 -13.03 -7.00
CA TRP A 494 2.36 -14.31 -6.55
C TRP A 494 3.77 -14.50 -7.07
N GLU A 495 4.69 -13.93 -6.32
CA GLU A 495 6.12 -14.01 -6.57
C GLU A 495 6.84 -14.46 -5.30
N PRO A 496 7.97 -15.17 -5.39
CA PRO A 496 8.80 -15.44 -4.22
C PRO A 496 9.27 -14.12 -3.59
N THR A 497 8.91 -13.90 -2.32
CA THR A 497 9.32 -12.71 -1.56
C THR A 497 9.80 -13.11 -0.16
N VAL A 498 10.95 -12.60 0.27
CA VAL A 498 11.49 -12.74 1.64
C VAL A 498 11.85 -11.34 2.13
N ALA A 499 11.46 -10.95 3.35
CA ALA A 499 11.75 -9.61 3.90
C ALA A 499 11.38 -8.44 2.95
N CYS A 500 10.24 -8.57 2.28
CA CYS A 500 9.76 -7.69 1.21
C CYS A 500 10.61 -7.66 -0.07
N CYS A 501 11.69 -8.44 -0.24
CA CYS A 501 12.50 -8.43 -1.48
C CYS A 501 11.68 -8.82 -2.72
N THR A 502 11.96 -8.19 -3.86
CA THR A 502 11.52 -8.73 -5.17
C THR A 502 12.29 -10.01 -5.52
N PRO A 503 11.79 -10.84 -6.45
CA PRO A 503 12.54 -12.01 -6.94
C PRO A 503 13.94 -11.67 -7.45
N LYS A 504 14.10 -10.49 -8.07
CA LYS A 504 15.41 -10.00 -8.52
C LYS A 504 16.34 -9.70 -7.34
N ALA A 505 15.84 -9.02 -6.30
CA ALA A 505 16.64 -8.73 -5.11
C ALA A 505 16.99 -9.99 -4.30
N LEU A 506 16.16 -11.05 -4.33
CA LEU A 506 16.50 -12.34 -3.72
C LEU A 506 17.80 -12.93 -4.28
N SER A 507 18.14 -12.65 -5.55
CA SER A 507 19.41 -13.10 -6.15
C SER A 507 20.66 -12.49 -5.50
N TRP A 508 20.51 -11.40 -4.73
CA TRP A 508 21.59 -10.83 -3.92
C TRP A 508 21.92 -11.69 -2.69
N PHE A 509 21.09 -12.69 -2.39
CA PHE A 509 21.16 -13.53 -1.19
C PHE A 509 21.09 -15.02 -1.55
N PRO A 510 22.18 -15.64 -2.03
CA PRO A 510 22.21 -17.07 -2.30
C PRO A 510 21.78 -17.92 -1.09
N GLU A 511 22.08 -17.43 0.11
CA GLU A 511 21.81 -18.09 1.39
C GLU A 511 20.32 -18.06 1.82
N TRP A 512 19.51 -17.18 1.23
CA TRP A 512 18.07 -17.05 1.54
C TRP A 512 17.19 -17.87 0.61
N SER A 513 17.77 -18.54 -0.39
CA SER A 513 17.04 -19.39 -1.34
C SER A 513 16.14 -20.45 -0.67
N ASN A 514 16.46 -20.86 0.57
CA ASN A 514 15.69 -21.83 1.34
C ASN A 514 14.89 -21.24 2.52
N ASN A 515 14.95 -19.92 2.77
CA ASN A 515 14.21 -19.28 3.86
C ASN A 515 12.89 -18.70 3.35
N MET A 516 11.77 -19.22 3.85
CA MET A 516 10.41 -18.82 3.44
C MET A 516 9.74 -17.87 4.44
N ASP A 517 10.45 -17.38 5.48
CA ASP A 517 9.90 -16.41 6.42
C ASP A 517 10.03 -14.98 5.87
N PRO A 518 8.92 -14.27 5.58
CA PRO A 518 8.98 -12.92 5.04
C PRO A 518 9.31 -11.85 6.10
N SER A 519 9.52 -12.20 7.38
CA SER A 519 9.82 -11.22 8.43
C SER A 519 11.21 -10.58 8.27
N GLY A 520 11.38 -9.38 8.85
CA GLY A 520 12.66 -8.67 8.87
C GLY A 520 13.74 -9.41 9.65
N ARG A 521 13.31 -10.29 10.56
CA ARG A 521 14.15 -11.29 11.25
C ARG A 521 14.88 -12.22 10.29
N ALA A 522 14.41 -12.41 9.06
CA ALA A 522 15.14 -13.17 8.04
C ALA A 522 16.44 -12.47 7.59
N ALA A 523 16.62 -11.16 7.87
CA ALA A 523 17.83 -10.40 7.58
C ALA A 523 18.99 -10.67 8.57
N TRP A 524 19.35 -11.94 8.74
CA TRP A 524 20.41 -12.41 9.64
C TRP A 524 21.75 -11.68 9.39
N GLY A 525 22.36 -11.17 10.46
CA GLY A 525 23.67 -10.50 10.42
C GLY A 525 23.66 -9.02 10.03
N ILE A 526 22.49 -8.41 9.77
CA ILE A 526 22.35 -6.97 9.46
C ILE A 526 21.60 -6.23 10.58
N HIS A 527 20.60 -6.86 11.18
CA HIS A 527 19.83 -6.30 12.28
C HIS A 527 20.59 -6.43 13.61
N ASN A 528 20.90 -5.33 14.27
CA ASN A 528 21.71 -5.35 15.50
C ASN A 528 21.05 -6.19 16.63
N SER A 529 19.72 -6.25 16.64
CA SER A 529 18.90 -7.01 17.61
C SER A 529 18.74 -8.51 17.29
N ALA A 530 19.15 -9.00 16.11
CA ALA A 530 18.87 -10.38 15.66
C ALA A 530 19.84 -11.45 16.20
N ASN A 531 20.56 -11.21 17.30
CA ASN A 531 21.58 -12.13 17.83
C ASN A 531 21.04 -13.35 18.61
N THR A 532 19.75 -13.69 18.50
CA THR A 532 19.17 -14.90 19.09
C THR A 532 18.95 -15.98 18.03
N LYS A 533 19.79 -17.02 18.03
CA LYS A 533 19.67 -18.26 17.21
C LYS A 533 18.21 -18.75 17.17
N LEU A 534 17.55 -18.68 16.01
CA LEU A 534 16.34 -19.46 15.77
C LEU A 534 16.76 -20.90 15.46
N VAL A 535 16.19 -21.84 16.21
CA VAL A 535 16.29 -23.27 15.94
C VAL A 535 15.57 -23.53 14.62
N THR A 536 16.29 -24.07 13.64
CA THR A 536 15.72 -24.58 12.39
C THR A 536 14.87 -25.81 12.72
N SER A 537 13.55 -25.64 12.83
CA SER A 537 12.60 -26.75 12.75
C SER A 537 11.52 -26.41 11.73
N ASP A 538 11.24 -27.39 10.88
CA ASP A 538 10.16 -27.47 9.89
C ASP A 538 10.45 -26.85 8.51
N ILE A 539 11.49 -27.37 7.85
CA ILE A 539 11.54 -27.40 6.38
C ILE A 539 11.25 -28.83 5.95
N VAL A 540 10.13 -29.06 5.28
CA VAL A 540 9.89 -30.31 4.56
C VAL A 540 10.53 -30.16 3.19
N GLU A 541 11.66 -30.84 2.97
CA GLU A 541 12.30 -30.90 1.65
C GLU A 541 11.40 -31.65 0.64
N PRO A 542 11.34 -31.22 -0.63
CA PRO A 542 10.69 -31.99 -1.69
C PRO A 542 11.54 -33.22 -2.02
N ASN A 543 11.09 -34.40 -1.57
CA ASN A 543 11.74 -35.66 -1.92
C ASN A 543 11.82 -35.86 -3.43
N LYS A 544 13.05 -36.09 -3.92
CA LYS A 544 13.33 -36.65 -5.24
C LYS A 544 12.56 -37.97 -5.38
N VAL A 545 11.68 -38.03 -6.37
CA VAL A 545 11.05 -39.29 -6.78
C VAL A 545 12.12 -40.12 -7.50
N GLU A 546 12.67 -41.12 -6.82
CA GLU A 546 13.39 -42.21 -7.48
C GLU A 546 12.37 -43.08 -8.22
N ALA A 547 12.44 -43.07 -9.55
CA ALA A 547 11.69 -43.96 -10.41
C ALA A 547 12.30 -45.38 -10.31
N GLN A 548 11.68 -46.25 -9.50
CA GLN A 548 11.87 -47.70 -9.65
C GLN A 548 11.13 -48.17 -10.91
N ASN A 549 11.86 -48.26 -12.02
CA ASN A 549 11.40 -48.96 -13.22
C ASN A 549 11.43 -50.47 -12.97
N GLY A 550 10.29 -51.05 -12.61
CA GLY A 550 10.02 -52.47 -12.79
C GLY A 550 9.65 -52.74 -14.24
N ALA A 551 10.61 -53.18 -15.06
CA ALA A 551 10.35 -53.69 -16.39
C ALA A 551 10.12 -55.21 -16.32
N ALA A 552 8.86 -55.62 -16.35
CA ALA A 552 8.46 -56.97 -16.70
C ALA A 552 8.32 -57.05 -18.23
N THR A 553 9.22 -57.77 -18.89
CA THR A 553 9.07 -58.16 -20.30
C THR A 553 8.97 -59.69 -20.38
N THR A 554 7.75 -60.16 -20.54
CA THR A 554 7.42 -61.49 -21.05
C THR A 554 7.66 -61.53 -22.55
N THR A 555 8.57 -62.40 -23.00
CA THR A 555 8.53 -62.97 -24.35
C THR A 555 8.99 -64.44 -24.30
N THR A 556 8.03 -65.32 -24.54
CA THR A 556 8.13 -66.64 -25.21
C THR A 556 9.28 -66.68 -26.25
N THR A 557 10.05 -67.76 -26.47
CA THR A 557 9.70 -69.19 -26.58
C THR A 557 10.97 -70.05 -26.76
N ASN A 558 10.88 -71.29 -26.27
CA ASN A 558 11.44 -72.55 -26.78
C ASN A 558 12.96 -72.85 -26.75
N GLY A 559 13.28 -73.91 -25.99
CA GLY A 559 13.90 -75.11 -26.57
C GLY A 559 15.15 -75.64 -25.85
N ALA A 560 14.98 -76.78 -25.15
CA ALA A 560 15.88 -77.96 -25.09
C ALA A 560 17.39 -77.72 -24.89
N THR A 561 18.13 -78.35 -23.97
CA THR A 561 18.14 -79.74 -23.51
C THR A 561 19.31 -79.92 -22.54
N ASN A 562 19.18 -80.87 -21.59
CA ASN A 562 20.23 -81.72 -20.96
C ASN A 562 21.42 -81.01 -20.26
N GLY A 563 21.88 -81.41 -19.08
CA GLY A 563 21.66 -82.60 -18.28
C GLY A 563 22.79 -82.69 -17.25
N HIS A 564 22.52 -83.45 -16.19
CA HIS A 564 23.34 -83.79 -15.01
C HIS A 564 23.33 -82.81 -13.84
#